data_AF-A0A5D2I4D8-F1
#
_entry.id   AF-A0A5D2I4D8-F1
#
_cell.length_a   1.000
_cell.length_b   1.000
_cell.length_c   1.000
_cell.angle_alpha   90.00
_cell.angle_beta   90.00
_cell.angle_gamma   90.00
#
_symmetry.space_group_name_H-M   'P 1'
#
loop_
_entity.id
_entity.type
_entity.pdbx_description
1 polymer ?
#
loop_
_entity_poly.entity_id
_entity_poly.type
_entity_poly.pdbx_seq_one_letter_code
_entity_poly.pdbx_strand_id
1 'polypeptide(L)'
;MAAGLKRDPIVILRMDGEDLLEFINGPSYEAEMVSIFSQIGCEDASLRDCITKALEKLTVDQGMPPSSDSWVMRNIVEPALESWDDQPVSQETFLEESKKVAKRVAQNLKEEPVIVAHSENTFDGSGIKRLLSNKFELDKLLNVGLENVPKDRNGKISKEYLRVVLDVVAPSVGLPQIGAVEQMDKVVADVLNRIDADDGKMIKEDEFTKLLTEIMGSIMLQLEGNPISVSSNSVVHEPLPSSLSLLQAST
;
A
#
# COMPACT_ATOMS: atom_id res chain seq x y z
N MET A 1 -25.81 -3.76 15.67
CA MET A 1 -24.42 -4.12 16.02
C MET A 1 -23.55 -3.57 14.91
N ALA A 2 -22.71 -2.58 15.20
CA ALA A 2 -21.78 -2.03 14.22
C ALA A 2 -20.80 -3.14 13.84
N ALA A 3 -20.76 -3.53 12.57
CA ALA A 3 -19.68 -4.35 12.05
C ALA A 3 -18.39 -3.55 12.29
N GLY A 4 -17.56 -4.01 13.21
CA GLY A 4 -16.27 -3.40 13.46
C GLY A 4 -15.52 -3.37 12.14
N LEU A 5 -15.24 -2.18 11.63
CA LEU A 5 -14.26 -1.98 10.57
C LEU A 5 -13.00 -2.69 11.07
N LYS A 6 -12.67 -3.84 10.47
CA LYS A 6 -11.46 -4.58 10.77
C LYS A 6 -10.34 -3.66 10.30
N ARG A 7 -9.84 -2.84 11.23
CA ARG A 7 -8.75 -1.93 10.96
C ARG A 7 -7.53 -2.79 10.68
N ASP A 8 -6.83 -2.44 9.62
CA ASP A 8 -5.63 -3.13 9.23
C ASP A 8 -4.63 -3.08 10.39
N PRO A 9 -3.96 -4.20 10.71
CA PRO A 9 -2.99 -4.21 11.80
C PRO A 9 -1.86 -3.26 11.45
N ILE A 10 -1.66 -2.26 12.30
CA ILE A 10 -0.51 -1.35 12.22
C ILE A 10 0.55 -1.87 13.18
N VAL A 11 1.74 -2.15 12.66
CA VAL A 11 2.92 -2.51 13.42
C VAL A 11 3.79 -1.26 13.58
N ILE A 12 4.19 -0.96 14.81
CA ILE A 12 5.12 0.14 15.09
C ILE A 12 6.53 -0.44 15.13
N LEU A 13 7.34 -0.08 14.15
CA LEU A 13 8.73 -0.47 14.02
C LEU A 13 9.63 0.66 14.52
N ARG A 14 10.67 0.31 15.26
CA ARG A 14 11.75 1.24 15.61
C ARG A 14 12.97 0.86 14.77
N MET A 15 13.30 1.71 13.81
CA MET A 15 14.43 1.53 12.91
C MET A 15 15.67 2.17 13.54
N ASP A 16 16.62 1.35 14.01
CA ASP A 16 17.87 1.80 14.64
C ASP A 16 19.13 1.37 13.86
N GLY A 17 18.93 0.86 12.65
CA GLY A 17 19.99 0.46 11.74
C GLY A 17 20.48 -0.98 11.89
N GLU A 18 20.03 -1.74 12.89
CA GLU A 18 20.45 -3.15 13.06
C GLU A 18 20.02 -4.02 11.87
N ASP A 19 18.74 -3.95 11.49
CA ASP A 19 18.19 -4.71 10.36
C ASP A 19 18.85 -4.32 9.03
N LEU A 20 19.17 -3.03 8.84
CA LEU A 20 19.87 -2.55 7.65
C LEU A 20 21.31 -3.08 7.60
N LEU A 21 21.98 -3.19 8.76
CA LEU A 21 23.31 -3.81 8.85
C LEU A 21 23.26 -5.31 8.58
N GLU A 22 22.22 -6.00 9.04
CA GLU A 22 22.02 -7.41 8.73
C GLU A 22 21.82 -7.60 7.22
N PHE A 23 20.93 -6.82 6.61
CA PHE A 23 20.66 -6.86 5.17
C PHE A 23 21.93 -6.71 4.33
N ILE A 24 22.71 -5.64 4.55
CA ILE A 24 23.89 -5.37 3.71
C ILE A 24 25.03 -6.39 3.88
N ASN A 25 25.05 -7.11 5.00
CA ASN A 25 26.03 -8.18 5.26
C ASN A 25 25.47 -9.56 4.90
N GLY A 26 24.18 -9.63 4.59
CA GLY A 26 23.47 -10.83 4.17
C GLY A 26 23.76 -11.23 2.72
N PRO A 27 23.43 -12.48 2.35
CA PRO A 27 23.66 -13.01 1.02
C PRO A 27 22.72 -12.44 -0.06
N SER A 28 21.59 -11.83 0.32
CA SER A 28 20.61 -11.29 -0.63
C SER A 28 20.98 -9.89 -1.14
N TYR A 29 21.86 -9.17 -0.43
CA TYR A 29 22.23 -7.79 -0.74
C TYR A 29 22.59 -7.56 -2.21
N GLU A 30 23.54 -8.34 -2.74
CA GLU A 30 24.01 -8.14 -4.12
C GLU A 30 22.89 -8.37 -5.14
N ALA A 31 22.10 -9.44 -4.96
CA ALA A 31 21.03 -9.79 -5.89
C ALA A 31 19.92 -8.72 -5.90
N GLU A 32 19.52 -8.23 -4.72
CA GLU A 32 18.51 -7.18 -4.59
C GLU A 32 19.00 -5.85 -5.14
N MET A 33 20.23 -5.44 -4.82
CA MET A 33 20.78 -4.16 -5.29
C MET A 33 21.04 -4.15 -6.80
N VAL A 34 21.44 -5.28 -7.41
CA VAL A 34 21.57 -5.39 -8.87
C VAL A 34 20.19 -5.30 -9.55
N SER A 35 19.17 -5.92 -8.97
CA SER A 35 17.79 -5.79 -9.46
C SER A 35 17.30 -4.34 -9.40
N ILE A 36 17.54 -3.66 -8.28
CA ILE A 36 17.21 -2.24 -8.08
C ILE A 36 17.96 -1.34 -9.08
N PHE A 37 19.26 -1.55 -9.26
CA PHE A 37 20.08 -0.81 -10.22
C PHE A 37 19.53 -0.90 -11.65
N SER A 38 19.13 -2.12 -12.06
CA SER A 38 18.54 -2.38 -13.38
C SER A 38 17.19 -1.68 -13.58
N GLN A 39 16.41 -1.52 -12.50
CA GLN A 39 15.09 -0.87 -12.55
C GLN A 39 15.18 0.66 -12.55
N ILE A 40 16.18 1.24 -11.88
CA ILE A 40 16.30 2.70 -11.73
C ILE A 40 16.79 3.37 -13.01
N GLY A 41 17.68 2.71 -13.76
CA GLY A 41 18.28 3.25 -14.98
C GLY A 41 19.20 4.45 -14.69
N CYS A 42 20.50 4.25 -14.83
CA CYS A 42 21.53 5.23 -14.47
C CYS A 42 22.26 5.86 -15.66
N GLU A 43 21.64 5.86 -16.86
CA GLU A 43 22.34 6.21 -18.11
C GLU A 43 22.86 7.66 -18.16
N ASP A 44 22.22 8.61 -17.46
CA ASP A 44 22.64 10.04 -17.38
C ASP A 44 22.72 10.58 -15.95
N ALA A 45 22.57 9.73 -14.93
CA ALA A 45 22.47 10.14 -13.53
C ALA A 45 23.83 10.06 -12.82
N SER A 46 24.06 10.94 -11.84
CA SER A 46 25.23 10.80 -10.97
C SER A 46 25.12 9.53 -10.12
N LEU A 47 26.25 8.97 -9.68
CA LEU A 47 26.24 7.83 -8.76
C LEU A 47 25.46 8.16 -7.47
N ARG A 48 25.49 9.44 -7.03
CA ARG A 48 24.66 9.92 -5.91
C ARG A 48 23.19 9.68 -6.13
N ASP A 49 22.69 10.07 -7.30
CA ASP A 49 21.27 10.02 -7.62
C ASP A 49 20.84 8.56 -7.75
N CYS A 50 21.69 7.72 -8.33
CA CYS A 50 21.48 6.27 -8.39
C CYS A 50 21.36 5.65 -7.01
N ILE A 51 22.28 5.98 -6.09
CA ILE A 51 22.24 5.47 -4.71
C ILE A 51 21.02 6.01 -3.96
N THR A 52 20.70 7.30 -4.13
CA THR A 52 19.53 7.93 -3.47
C THR A 52 18.25 7.24 -3.92
N LYS A 53 18.05 7.05 -5.22
CA LYS A 53 16.92 6.29 -5.77
C LYS A 53 16.91 4.83 -5.32
N ALA A 54 18.08 4.22 -5.11
CA ALA A 54 18.15 2.85 -4.59
C ALA A 54 17.70 2.77 -3.13
N LEU A 55 18.12 3.72 -2.29
CA LEU A 55 17.66 3.85 -0.90
C LEU A 55 16.15 4.15 -0.82
N GLU A 56 15.57 4.83 -1.81
CA GLU A 56 14.11 5.00 -1.93
C GLU A 56 13.36 3.71 -2.29
N LYS A 57 14.05 2.72 -2.89
CA LYS A 57 13.48 1.40 -3.22
C LYS A 57 13.59 0.41 -2.08
N LEU A 58 14.49 0.63 -1.13
CA LEU A 58 14.57 -0.17 0.09
C LEU A 58 13.40 0.18 1.01
N THR A 59 12.92 -0.82 1.74
CA THR A 59 11.77 -0.68 2.63
C THR A 59 12.15 -1.09 4.05
N VAL A 60 11.16 -1.07 4.95
CA VAL A 60 11.35 -1.52 6.34
C VAL A 60 11.82 -2.98 6.42
N ASP A 61 11.53 -3.81 5.42
CA ASP A 61 11.99 -5.20 5.33
C ASP A 61 13.52 -5.30 5.20
N GLN A 62 14.14 -4.30 4.56
CA GLN A 62 15.60 -4.15 4.47
C GLN A 62 16.16 -3.24 5.57
N GLY A 63 15.38 -2.92 6.61
CA GLY A 63 15.79 -2.06 7.71
C GLY A 63 15.82 -0.56 7.38
N MET A 64 15.26 -0.15 6.25
CA MET A 64 15.29 1.24 5.78
C MET A 64 13.96 1.96 6.07
N PRO A 65 13.97 3.08 6.82
CA PRO A 65 12.78 3.91 6.93
C PRO A 65 12.45 4.61 5.59
N PRO A 66 11.21 5.04 5.36
CA PRO A 66 10.80 5.67 4.11
C PRO A 66 11.63 6.92 3.77
N SER A 67 12.52 6.82 2.78
CA SER A 67 13.34 7.94 2.31
C SER A 67 12.53 9.08 1.67
N SER A 68 11.27 8.83 1.32
CA SER A 68 10.34 9.86 0.84
C SER A 68 9.92 10.84 1.93
N ASP A 69 10.09 10.49 3.21
CA ASP A 69 9.87 11.42 4.31
C ASP A 69 10.99 12.46 4.39
N SER A 70 10.62 13.74 4.44
CA SER A 70 11.58 14.84 4.39
C SER A 70 12.54 14.88 5.58
N TRP A 71 12.10 14.42 6.76
CA TRP A 71 12.96 14.37 7.93
C TRP A 71 13.99 13.25 7.79
N VAL A 72 13.56 12.07 7.32
CA VAL A 72 14.47 10.93 7.07
C VAL A 72 15.50 11.30 6.01
N MET A 73 15.07 11.89 4.90
CA MET A 73 15.99 12.32 3.85
C MET A 73 17.06 13.27 4.41
N ARG A 74 16.64 14.31 5.13
CA ARG A 74 17.53 15.37 5.63
C ARG A 74 18.49 14.93 6.73
N ASN A 75 18.02 14.14 7.69
CA ASN A 75 18.79 13.85 8.90
C ASN A 75 19.48 12.49 8.85
N ILE A 76 18.98 11.56 8.02
CA ILE A 76 19.52 10.19 7.94
C ILE A 76 20.24 9.96 6.61
N VAL A 77 19.61 10.27 5.47
CA VAL A 77 20.12 9.89 4.14
C VAL A 77 21.16 10.88 3.61
N GLU A 78 20.84 12.18 3.58
CA GLU A 78 21.73 13.23 3.05
C GLU A 78 23.12 13.22 3.72
N PRO A 79 23.26 13.16 5.06
CA PRO A 79 24.58 13.13 5.70
C PRO A 79 25.41 11.89 5.34
N ALA A 80 24.76 10.77 5.01
CA ALA A 80 25.45 9.56 4.59
C ALA A 80 26.02 9.65 3.16
N LEU A 81 25.51 10.58 2.35
CA LEU A 81 25.89 10.83 0.96
C LEU A 81 27.01 11.88 0.81
N GLU A 82 27.44 12.55 1.88
CA GLU A 82 28.38 13.69 1.79
C GLU A 82 29.85 13.30 1.53
N SER A 83 30.22 12.03 1.70
CA SER A 83 31.62 11.59 1.63
C SER A 83 31.90 10.60 0.49
N TRP A 84 32.13 11.10 -0.72
CA TRP A 84 32.68 10.33 -1.84
C TRP A 84 33.19 11.24 -2.97
N ASP A 85 34.15 10.73 -3.76
CA ASP A 85 34.62 11.36 -4.99
C ASP A 85 33.75 10.90 -6.17
N ASP A 86 33.37 11.81 -7.08
CA ASP A 86 32.57 11.49 -8.28
C ASP A 86 33.30 10.50 -9.19
N GLN A 87 33.00 9.20 -9.02
CA GLN A 87 33.48 8.11 -9.85
C GLN A 87 32.47 7.76 -10.96
N PRO A 88 32.94 7.21 -12.10
CA PRO A 88 32.03 6.75 -13.14
C PRO A 88 31.11 5.65 -12.61
N VAL A 89 29.82 5.76 -12.95
CA VAL A 89 28.81 4.78 -12.53
C VAL A 89 29.07 3.46 -13.24
N SER A 90 29.55 2.47 -12.49
CA SER A 90 29.57 1.06 -12.88
C SER A 90 28.73 0.25 -11.89
N GLN A 91 28.27 -0.93 -12.28
CA GLN A 91 27.50 -1.80 -11.37
C GLN A 91 28.33 -2.18 -10.13
N GLU A 92 29.61 -2.47 -10.29
CA GLU A 92 30.52 -2.82 -9.19
C GLU A 92 30.72 -1.63 -8.24
N THR A 93 31.01 -0.45 -8.79
CA THR A 93 31.13 0.80 -8.01
C THR A 93 29.82 1.13 -7.29
N PHE A 94 28.68 0.93 -7.95
CA PHE A 94 27.36 1.14 -7.34
C PHE A 94 27.13 0.22 -6.15
N LEU A 95 27.45 -1.08 -6.27
CA LEU A 95 27.28 -2.04 -5.17
C LEU A 95 28.15 -1.72 -3.97
N GLU A 96 29.43 -1.40 -4.21
CA GLU A 96 30.37 -1.06 -3.16
C GLU A 96 30.01 0.25 -2.45
N GLU A 97 29.72 1.31 -3.22
CA GLU A 97 29.38 2.62 -2.66
C GLU A 97 28.02 2.62 -1.99
N SER A 98 27.01 1.96 -2.56
CA SER A 98 25.71 1.77 -1.88
C SER A 98 25.88 1.07 -0.54
N LYS A 99 26.77 0.08 -0.44
CA LYS A 99 27.05 -0.63 0.81
C LYS A 99 27.68 0.30 1.84
N LYS A 100 28.62 1.15 1.42
CA LYS A 100 29.25 2.15 2.31
C LYS A 100 28.25 3.19 2.79
N VAL A 101 27.41 3.70 1.90
CA VAL A 101 26.35 4.66 2.24
C VAL A 101 25.34 4.02 3.20
N ALA A 102 24.85 2.81 2.90
CA ALA A 102 23.92 2.10 3.77
C ALA A 102 24.50 1.83 5.17
N LYS A 103 25.82 1.56 5.30
CA LYS A 103 26.49 1.49 6.61
C LYS A 103 26.43 2.80 7.38
N ARG A 104 26.62 3.94 6.71
CA ARG A 104 26.54 5.27 7.34
C ARG A 104 25.09 5.60 7.71
N VAL A 105 24.12 5.28 6.84
CA VAL A 105 22.69 5.38 7.15
C VAL A 105 22.36 4.60 8.42
N ALA A 106 22.84 3.36 8.55
CA ALA A 106 22.64 2.57 9.76
C ALA A 106 23.28 3.20 11.01
N GLN A 107 24.44 3.87 10.87
CA GLN A 107 25.05 4.62 11.97
C GLN A 107 24.20 5.82 12.37
N ASN A 108 23.69 6.58 11.40
CA ASN A 108 22.80 7.72 11.65
C ASN A 108 21.51 7.24 12.35
N LEU A 109 20.92 6.11 11.93
CA LEU A 109 19.76 5.51 12.58
C LEU A 109 20.03 5.03 14.01
N LYS A 110 21.25 4.61 14.30
CA LYS A 110 21.65 4.23 15.65
C LYS A 110 21.68 5.44 16.59
N GLU A 111 22.08 6.59 16.08
CA GLU A 111 22.12 7.86 16.83
C GLU A 111 20.74 8.48 16.94
N GLU A 112 19.98 8.51 15.85
CA GLU A 112 18.62 9.04 15.76
C GLU A 112 17.64 7.98 15.19
N PRO A 113 17.14 7.06 16.04
CA PRO A 113 16.23 6.01 15.62
C PRO A 113 14.92 6.57 15.09
N VAL A 114 14.40 5.96 14.02
CA VAL A 114 13.16 6.40 13.36
C VAL A 114 12.03 5.46 13.73
N ILE A 115 10.89 6.00 14.15
CA ILE A 115 9.68 5.23 14.38
C ILE A 115 8.86 5.19 13.10
N VAL A 116 8.54 3.98 12.62
CA VAL A 116 7.75 3.77 11.41
C VAL A 116 6.49 2.98 11.75
N ALA A 117 5.34 3.52 11.36
CA ALA A 117 4.10 2.78 11.29
C ALA A 117 4.06 2.00 9.98
N HIS A 118 4.15 0.68 10.08
CA HIS A 118 4.06 -0.25 8.96
C HIS A 118 2.68 -0.94 8.96
N SER A 119 2.05 -1.01 7.81
CA SER A 119 0.84 -1.80 7.59
C SER A 119 0.98 -2.64 6.34
N GLU A 120 0.64 -3.92 6.42
CA GLU A 120 0.59 -4.82 5.27
C GLU A 120 -0.81 -5.44 5.17
N ASN A 121 -1.38 -5.34 3.97
CA ASN A 121 -2.69 -5.88 3.64
C ASN A 121 -2.56 -6.87 2.49
N THR A 122 -3.06 -8.09 2.70
CA THR A 122 -3.19 -9.10 1.65
C THR A 122 -4.65 -9.34 1.30
N PHE A 123 -4.97 -9.16 0.04
CA PHE A 123 -6.28 -9.41 -0.54
C PHE A 123 -6.27 -10.75 -1.28
N ASP A 124 -6.82 -11.78 -0.64
CA ASP A 124 -6.80 -13.19 -1.10
C ASP A 124 -8.20 -13.74 -1.46
N GLY A 125 -9.23 -12.89 -1.41
CA GLY A 125 -10.61 -13.28 -1.66
C GLY A 125 -11.29 -14.07 -0.53
N SER A 126 -10.60 -14.35 0.58
CA SER A 126 -11.16 -15.15 1.69
C SER A 126 -12.39 -14.52 2.33
N GLY A 127 -12.42 -13.18 2.44
CA GLY A 127 -13.56 -12.44 2.98
C GLY A 127 -14.80 -12.56 2.09
N ILE A 128 -14.61 -12.57 0.76
CA ILE A 128 -15.69 -12.81 -0.21
C ILE A 128 -16.17 -14.26 -0.11
N LYS A 129 -15.25 -15.23 -0.09
CA LYS A 129 -15.56 -16.66 0.04
C LYS A 129 -16.41 -16.95 1.27
N ARG A 130 -16.05 -16.36 2.41
CA ARG A 130 -16.81 -16.46 3.66
C ARG A 130 -18.22 -15.90 3.50
N LEU A 131 -18.36 -14.72 2.89
CA LEU A 131 -19.67 -14.11 2.65
C LEU A 131 -20.54 -14.98 1.72
N LEU A 132 -19.99 -15.45 0.60
CA LEU A 132 -20.71 -16.28 -0.37
C LEU A 132 -21.16 -17.63 0.22
N SER A 133 -20.46 -18.10 1.26
CA SER A 133 -20.84 -19.32 2.00
C SER A 133 -22.00 -19.10 2.98
N ASN A 134 -22.38 -17.85 3.28
CA ASN A 134 -23.45 -17.50 4.21
C ASN A 134 -24.52 -16.64 3.53
N LYS A 135 -25.55 -17.31 2.99
CA LYS A 135 -26.65 -16.65 2.26
C LYS A 135 -27.31 -15.51 3.05
N PHE A 136 -27.52 -15.68 4.36
CA PHE A 136 -28.18 -14.65 5.17
C PHE A 136 -27.33 -13.37 5.30
N GLU A 137 -26.02 -13.51 5.50
CA GLU A 137 -25.11 -12.36 5.55
C GLU A 137 -24.94 -11.70 4.19
N LEU A 138 -24.86 -12.50 3.12
CA LEU A 138 -24.84 -12.02 1.75
C LEU A 138 -26.08 -11.17 1.44
N ASP A 139 -27.28 -11.73 1.62
CA ASP A 139 -28.54 -11.04 1.34
C ASP A 139 -28.65 -9.73 2.16
N LYS A 140 -28.24 -9.77 3.44
CA LYS A 140 -28.23 -8.59 4.30
C LYS A 140 -27.27 -7.51 3.79
N LEU A 141 -26.06 -7.87 3.40
CA LEU A 141 -25.05 -6.93 2.93
C LEU A 141 -25.44 -6.32 1.58
N LEU A 142 -25.95 -7.13 0.65
CA LEU A 142 -26.44 -6.66 -0.64
C LEU A 142 -27.60 -5.68 -0.47
N ASN A 143 -28.53 -5.95 0.44
CA ASN A 143 -29.62 -5.03 0.75
C ASN A 143 -29.12 -3.67 1.27
N VAL A 144 -28.06 -3.66 2.09
CA VAL A 144 -27.41 -2.41 2.53
C VAL A 144 -26.80 -1.65 1.36
N GLY A 145 -26.09 -2.35 0.47
CA GLY A 145 -25.51 -1.75 -0.74
C GLY A 145 -26.56 -1.16 -1.69
N LEU A 146 -27.77 -1.73 -1.69
CA LEU A 146 -28.88 -1.33 -2.56
C LEU A 146 -29.76 -0.21 -1.99
N GLU A 147 -29.64 0.14 -0.71
CA GLU A 147 -30.54 1.07 -0.02
C GLU A 147 -30.61 2.44 -0.69
N ASN A 148 -29.48 2.93 -1.22
CA ASN A 148 -29.35 4.25 -1.83
C ASN A 148 -29.30 4.22 -3.37
N VAL A 149 -29.55 3.07 -4.00
CA VAL A 149 -29.46 2.93 -5.45
C VAL A 149 -30.75 3.40 -6.12
N PRO A 150 -30.70 4.34 -7.08
CA PRO A 150 -31.88 4.80 -7.80
C PRO A 150 -32.58 3.65 -8.55
N LYS A 151 -33.90 3.55 -8.38
CA LYS A 151 -34.76 2.59 -9.05
C LYS A 151 -35.73 3.29 -10.00
N ASP A 152 -36.03 2.67 -11.13
CA ASP A 152 -37.09 3.17 -12.02
C ASP A 152 -38.49 2.93 -11.44
N ARG A 153 -39.52 3.36 -12.16
CA ARG A 153 -40.94 3.18 -11.76
C ARG A 153 -41.36 1.71 -11.61
N ASN A 154 -40.59 0.79 -12.18
CA ASN A 154 -40.82 -0.65 -12.18
C ASN A 154 -39.88 -1.39 -11.20
N GLY A 155 -39.11 -0.66 -10.38
CA GLY A 155 -38.15 -1.24 -9.44
C GLY A 155 -36.87 -1.79 -10.10
N LYS A 156 -36.57 -1.41 -11.35
CA LYS A 156 -35.36 -1.81 -12.05
C LYS A 156 -34.19 -0.89 -11.71
N ILE A 157 -33.00 -1.46 -11.77
CA ILE A 157 -31.72 -0.81 -11.46
C ILE A 157 -30.85 -0.85 -12.72
N SER A 158 -30.17 0.25 -13.01
CA SER A 158 -29.19 0.32 -14.10
C SER A 158 -27.91 -0.42 -13.72
N LYS A 159 -27.34 -1.19 -14.64
CA LYS A 159 -26.07 -1.89 -14.39
C LYS A 159 -24.90 -0.94 -14.08
N GLU A 160 -24.98 0.34 -14.44
CA GLU A 160 -23.96 1.35 -14.10
C GLU A 160 -23.71 1.46 -12.58
N TYR A 161 -24.70 1.09 -11.76
CA TYR A 161 -24.57 1.08 -10.31
C TYR A 161 -23.87 -0.17 -9.76
N LEU A 162 -23.53 -1.17 -10.56
CA LEU A 162 -22.81 -2.37 -10.08
C LEU A 162 -21.50 -2.01 -9.41
N ARG A 163 -20.72 -1.11 -10.02
CA ARG A 163 -19.45 -0.63 -9.46
C ARG A 163 -19.66 0.12 -8.14
N VAL A 164 -20.71 0.94 -8.08
CA VAL A 164 -21.05 1.73 -6.88
C VAL A 164 -21.44 0.81 -5.73
N VAL A 165 -22.32 -0.16 -5.98
CA VAL A 165 -22.76 -1.10 -4.96
C VAL A 165 -21.61 -1.99 -4.50
N LEU A 166 -20.76 -2.44 -5.44
CA LEU A 166 -19.55 -3.20 -5.12
C LEU A 166 -18.61 -2.42 -4.19
N ASP A 167 -18.39 -1.13 -4.46
CA ASP A 167 -17.56 -0.25 -3.63
C ASP A 167 -18.12 -0.08 -2.21
N VAL A 168 -19.45 0.04 -2.08
CA VAL A 168 -20.12 0.12 -0.76
C VAL A 168 -19.94 -1.16 0.05
N VAL A 169 -19.99 -2.33 -0.58
CA VAL A 169 -19.88 -3.63 0.13
C VAL A 169 -18.43 -4.11 0.29
N ALA A 170 -17.49 -3.59 -0.50
CA ALA A 170 -16.09 -4.03 -0.53
C ALA A 170 -15.41 -4.05 0.86
N PRO A 171 -15.49 -3.00 1.70
CA PRO A 171 -14.88 -3.03 3.04
C PRO A 171 -15.42 -4.15 3.94
N SER A 172 -16.68 -4.56 3.76
CA SER A 172 -17.31 -5.61 4.57
C SER A 172 -16.79 -7.02 4.23
N VAL A 173 -16.20 -7.18 3.04
CA VAL A 173 -15.55 -8.42 2.59
C VAL A 173 -14.03 -8.33 2.60
N GLY A 174 -13.46 -7.30 3.23
CA GLY A 174 -12.02 -7.11 3.33
C GLY A 174 -11.36 -6.71 2.01
N LEU A 175 -12.13 -6.17 1.06
CA LEU A 175 -11.58 -5.53 -0.15
C LEU A 175 -11.39 -4.03 0.13
N PRO A 176 -10.39 -3.40 -0.52
CA PRO A 176 -10.24 -1.95 -0.44
C PRO A 176 -11.36 -1.27 -1.22
N GLN A 177 -11.59 0.01 -0.92
CA GLN A 177 -12.44 0.84 -1.78
C GLN A 177 -11.79 1.00 -3.16
N ILE A 178 -12.64 1.13 -4.17
CA ILE A 178 -12.22 1.36 -5.55
C ILE A 178 -11.47 2.69 -5.62
N GLY A 179 -10.30 2.68 -6.23
CA GLY A 179 -9.38 3.82 -6.31
C GLY A 179 -8.29 3.82 -5.23
N ALA A 180 -8.42 2.99 -4.18
CA ALA A 180 -7.40 2.92 -3.12
C ALA A 180 -6.19 2.06 -3.51
N VAL A 181 -6.39 1.03 -4.33
CA VAL A 181 -5.34 0.10 -4.77
C VAL A 181 -5.49 -0.16 -6.27
N GLU A 182 -4.57 0.38 -7.07
CA GLU A 182 -4.62 0.31 -8.54
C GLU A 182 -4.67 -1.13 -9.08
N GLN A 183 -3.96 -2.06 -8.44
CA GLN A 183 -3.96 -3.47 -8.81
C GLN A 183 -5.33 -4.13 -8.57
N MET A 184 -6.01 -3.75 -7.48
CA MET A 184 -7.36 -4.22 -7.20
C MET A 184 -8.38 -3.62 -8.18
N ASP A 185 -8.22 -2.34 -8.52
CA ASP A 185 -9.08 -1.69 -9.51
C ASP A 185 -9.00 -2.37 -10.87
N LYS A 186 -7.80 -2.84 -11.27
CA LYS A 186 -7.59 -3.64 -12.48
C LYS A 186 -8.36 -4.96 -12.41
N VAL A 187 -8.28 -5.70 -11.30
CA VAL A 187 -9.06 -6.94 -11.09
C VAL A 187 -10.56 -6.69 -11.21
N VAL A 188 -11.06 -5.64 -10.55
CA VAL A 188 -12.49 -5.28 -10.60
C VAL A 188 -12.91 -4.90 -12.02
N ALA A 189 -12.12 -4.07 -12.71
CA ALA A 189 -12.40 -3.67 -14.09
C ALA A 189 -12.40 -4.87 -15.05
N ASP A 190 -11.43 -5.77 -14.93
CA ASP A 190 -11.34 -6.98 -15.76
C ASP A 190 -12.54 -7.90 -15.58
N VAL A 191 -13.02 -8.06 -14.34
CA VAL A 191 -14.23 -8.85 -14.04
C VAL A 191 -15.48 -8.19 -14.63
N LEU A 192 -15.66 -6.89 -14.44
CA LEU A 192 -16.82 -6.16 -14.96
C LEU A 192 -16.87 -6.20 -16.50
N ASN A 193 -15.72 -6.05 -17.16
CA ASN A 193 -15.60 -6.13 -18.62
C ASN A 193 -15.97 -7.52 -19.17
N ARG A 194 -15.62 -8.60 -18.46
CA ARG A 194 -15.94 -9.98 -18.89
C ARG A 194 -17.42 -10.32 -18.80
N ILE A 195 -18.15 -9.64 -17.92
CA ILE A 195 -19.55 -9.95 -17.60
C ILE A 195 -20.52 -9.04 -18.39
N ASP A 196 -20.02 -8.20 -19.31
CA ASP A 196 -20.81 -7.17 -20.02
C ASP A 196 -21.65 -6.34 -19.02
N ALA A 197 -20.99 -5.93 -17.93
CA ALA A 197 -21.64 -5.23 -16.83
C ALA A 197 -21.91 -3.74 -17.13
N ASP A 198 -21.44 -3.20 -18.25
CA ASP A 198 -21.46 -1.75 -18.54
C ASP A 198 -22.37 -1.36 -19.73
N ASP A 199 -23.34 -2.20 -20.09
CA ASP A 199 -24.30 -1.92 -21.18
C ASP A 199 -25.41 -0.91 -20.78
N GLY A 200 -25.37 -0.36 -19.56
CA GLY A 200 -26.37 0.57 -19.02
C GLY A 200 -27.78 -0.01 -18.90
N LYS A 201 -27.94 -1.34 -19.04
CA LYS A 201 -29.23 -1.99 -19.09
C LYS A 201 -29.94 -1.92 -17.74
N MET A 202 -31.23 -1.60 -17.78
CA MET A 202 -32.11 -1.67 -16.62
C MET A 202 -32.54 -3.13 -16.38
N ILE A 203 -32.15 -3.68 -15.24
CA ILE A 203 -32.45 -5.07 -14.82
C ILE A 203 -33.24 -5.09 -13.51
N LYS A 204 -33.94 -6.18 -13.22
CA LYS A 204 -34.66 -6.31 -11.95
C LYS A 204 -33.68 -6.43 -10.78
N GLU A 205 -34.11 -6.06 -9.58
CA GLU A 205 -33.30 -6.17 -8.36
C GLU A 205 -32.81 -7.60 -8.07
N ASP A 206 -33.60 -8.63 -8.38
CA ASP A 206 -33.18 -10.02 -8.22
C ASP A 206 -32.12 -10.46 -9.26
N GLU A 207 -32.17 -9.89 -10.47
CA GLU A 207 -31.15 -10.10 -11.50
C GLU A 207 -29.88 -9.32 -11.14
N PHE A 208 -30.02 -8.11 -10.60
CA PHE A 208 -28.92 -7.27 -10.15
C PHE A 208 -28.14 -7.93 -9.01
N THR A 209 -28.83 -8.45 -8.00
CA THR A 209 -28.19 -9.15 -6.87
C THR A 209 -27.48 -10.43 -7.30
N LYS A 210 -28.05 -11.21 -8.24
CA LYS A 210 -27.38 -12.36 -8.84
C LYS A 210 -26.11 -11.96 -9.58
N LEU A 211 -26.18 -10.91 -10.39
CA LEU A 211 -25.05 -10.41 -11.16
C LEU A 211 -23.92 -9.89 -10.25
N LEU A 212 -24.26 -9.15 -9.19
CA LEU A 212 -23.29 -8.68 -8.20
C LEU A 212 -22.65 -9.85 -7.44
N THR A 213 -23.43 -10.87 -7.10
CA THR A 213 -22.92 -12.11 -6.47
C THR A 213 -21.93 -12.84 -7.40
N GLU A 214 -22.24 -12.90 -8.70
CA GLU A 214 -21.35 -13.49 -9.73
C GLU A 214 -20.05 -12.70 -9.90
N ILE A 215 -20.13 -11.36 -9.90
CA ILE A 215 -18.95 -10.47 -9.92
C ILE A 215 -18.08 -10.72 -8.69
N MET A 216 -18.67 -10.76 -7.49
CA MET A 216 -17.94 -11.06 -6.26
C MET A 216 -17.27 -12.44 -6.32
N GLY A 217 -17.98 -13.47 -6.79
CA GLY A 217 -17.42 -14.81 -6.99
C GLY A 217 -16.26 -14.83 -7.99
N SER A 218 -16.34 -14.04 -9.06
CA SER A 218 -15.28 -13.91 -10.06
C SER A 218 -14.05 -13.21 -9.49
N ILE A 219 -14.22 -12.13 -8.72
CA ILE A 219 -13.13 -11.46 -8.00
C ILE A 219 -12.47 -12.43 -7.02
N MET A 220 -13.26 -13.16 -6.24
CA MET A 220 -12.77 -14.18 -5.31
C MET A 220 -11.87 -15.20 -6.03
N LEU A 221 -12.30 -15.76 -7.15
CA LEU A 221 -11.51 -16.75 -7.89
C LEU A 221 -10.20 -16.16 -8.44
N GLN A 222 -10.20 -14.89 -8.86
CA GLN A 222 -8.96 -14.24 -9.30
C GLN A 222 -7.97 -14.04 -8.15
N LEU A 223 -8.46 -13.59 -6.98
CA LEU A 223 -7.62 -13.35 -5.81
C LEU A 223 -7.14 -14.65 -5.14
N GLU A 224 -7.92 -15.74 -5.20
CA GLU A 224 -7.46 -17.06 -4.74
C GLU A 224 -6.29 -17.59 -5.59
N GLY A 225 -6.30 -17.30 -6.89
CA GLY A 225 -5.22 -17.67 -7.80
C GLY A 225 -3.99 -16.76 -7.68
N ASN A 226 -4.21 -15.46 -7.51
CA ASN A 226 -3.17 -14.43 -7.42
C ASN A 226 -3.53 -13.38 -6.34
N PRO A 227 -3.15 -13.61 -5.08
CA PRO A 227 -3.38 -12.63 -4.01
C PRO A 227 -2.63 -11.33 -4.28
N ILE A 228 -3.20 -10.21 -3.83
CA ILE A 228 -2.59 -8.87 -3.93
C ILE A 228 -2.14 -8.44 -2.55
N SER A 229 -0.84 -8.23 -2.35
CA SER A 229 -0.30 -7.63 -1.12
C SER A 229 0.07 -6.17 -1.33
N VAL A 230 -0.36 -5.31 -0.41
CA VAL A 230 -0.03 -3.88 -0.39
C VAL A 230 0.55 -3.56 0.96
N SER A 231 1.75 -3.00 0.98
CA SER A 231 2.39 -2.47 2.18
C SER A 231 2.40 -0.94 2.14
N SER A 232 2.29 -0.32 3.32
CA SER A 232 2.43 1.12 3.51
C SER A 232 3.32 1.38 4.72
N ASN A 233 4.22 2.34 4.57
CA ASN A 233 5.20 2.73 5.57
C ASN A 233 5.10 4.25 5.79
N SER A 234 4.89 4.66 7.04
CA SER A 234 4.81 6.08 7.39
C SER A 234 5.67 6.37 8.61
N VAL A 235 6.47 7.43 8.53
CA VAL A 235 7.29 7.89 9.66
C VAL A 235 6.38 8.55 10.69
N VAL A 236 6.50 8.11 11.95
CA VAL A 236 5.75 8.67 13.06
C VAL A 236 6.54 9.84 13.63
N HIS A 237 6.10 11.05 13.29
CA HIS A 237 6.60 12.27 13.93
C HIS A 237 5.90 12.44 15.28
N GLU A 238 6.68 12.68 16.34
CA GLU A 238 6.07 13.14 17.59
C GLU A 238 5.28 14.43 17.30
N PRO A 239 4.04 14.57 17.80
CA PRO A 239 3.34 15.82 17.70
C PRO A 239 4.18 16.88 18.42
N LEU A 240 4.66 17.87 17.66
CA LEU A 240 5.32 19.05 18.21
C LEU A 240 4.53 19.51 19.42
N PRO A 241 5.14 19.69 20.62
CA PRO A 241 4.43 20.31 21.72
C PRO A 241 3.95 21.65 21.21
N SER A 242 2.63 21.78 21.02
CA SER A 242 2.00 23.05 20.72
C SER A 242 2.51 24.00 21.79
N SER A 243 3.23 25.02 21.37
CA SER A 243 3.76 26.05 22.25
C SER A 243 2.58 26.54 23.09
N LEU A 244 2.54 26.08 24.36
CA LEU A 244 1.69 26.65 25.37
C LEU A 244 2.19 28.08 25.52
N SER A 245 1.61 28.99 24.73
CA SER A 245 1.80 30.41 24.88
C SER A 245 1.25 30.74 26.26
N LEU A 246 2.19 30.80 27.19
CA LEU A 246 2.06 31.19 28.57
C LEU A 246 1.41 32.59 28.57
N LEU A 247 0.09 32.65 28.66
CA LEU A 247 -0.62 33.88 28.98
C LEU A 247 -0.18 34.27 30.39
N GLN A 248 0.88 35.09 30.46
CA GLN A 248 1.17 35.88 31.65
C GLN A 248 -0.04 36.78 31.89
N ALA A 249 -0.86 36.40 32.87
CA ALA A 249 -1.80 37.31 33.49
C ALA A 249 -0.96 38.35 34.27
N SER A 250 -0.75 39.51 33.66
CA SER A 250 -0.28 40.68 34.38
C SER A 250 -1.43 41.21 35.23
N THR A 251 -1.19 41.24 36.54
CA THR A 251 -1.97 41.91 37.58
C THR A 251 -2.09 43.42 37.35
#